data_AF-A0A951C305-F1
#
_entry.id   AF-A0A951C305-F1
#
_cell.length_a   1.000
_cell.length_b   1.000
_cell.length_c   1.000
_cell.angle_alpha   90.00
_cell.angle_beta   90.00
_cell.angle_gamma   90.00
#
_symmetry.space_group_name_H-M   'P 1'
#
loop_
_entity.id
_entity.type
_entity.pdbx_description
1 polymer ?
#
loop_
_entity_poly.entity_id
_entity_poly.type
_entity_poly.pdbx_seq_one_letter_code
_entity_poly.pdbx_strand_id
1 'polypeptide(L)'
;MRRLRAVGVLALLFALVPSTGAHAADELGGYQTSGSGVVFSAFPTLPAFTVVQAPVEGTVALSTANLAAGGQAFARSSITWPGDVLGGLGSLLKQAAPLPVAVPNWPIRAEAHEYTGPSSDSSIPGIRMQAFGSPAKSEALADVGALILPDILTIASSSSHTVSTQGPDKAGTTVDVSVHGINIAAGQVVIDTFKATSATASDGVKPTGKGTAVIAGLVIGGTPASIDASGIHASGQGAPGTDPNKQINDALAASGIHLALTPSDVHIDGGTAQASAPALLITIPTPNIGPLPAGFLTIELGATHAQSAASPGIDVSGDLTDVGAPLGQVLGSSLTSGDTGSSAGTLPDLSAGGGSALTSTTGAGSSIRPQVAVNASNTEEAPYNFKGLSGRLWLVMLVLAFVGVLLIRRYMRRLLSIGGQ
;
A
#
# COMPACT_ATOMS: atom_id res chain seq x y z
N MET A 1 -9.36 -49.70 10.63
CA MET A 1 -10.08 -49.46 9.36
C MET A 1 -9.86 -48.01 8.97
N ARG A 2 -9.07 -47.76 7.92
CA ARG A 2 -8.64 -46.43 7.47
C ARG A 2 -9.79 -45.73 6.73
N ARG A 3 -10.14 -44.50 7.13
CA ARG A 3 -10.98 -43.59 6.33
C ARG A 3 -10.06 -42.52 5.73
N LEU A 4 -9.75 -42.66 4.44
CA LEU A 4 -9.19 -41.56 3.64
C LEU A 4 -10.28 -40.50 3.48
N ARG A 5 -9.97 -39.25 3.82
CA ARG A 5 -10.74 -38.08 3.36
C ARG A 5 -9.98 -37.47 2.19
N ALA A 6 -10.61 -37.49 1.02
CA ALA A 6 -10.14 -36.82 -0.18
C ALA A 6 -10.35 -35.31 -0.02
N VAL A 7 -9.27 -34.53 -0.14
CA VAL A 7 -9.31 -33.08 -0.31
C VAL A 7 -9.41 -32.85 -1.82
N GLY A 8 -10.55 -32.33 -2.27
CA GLY A 8 -10.78 -31.98 -3.66
C GLY A 8 -9.95 -30.78 -4.06
N VAL A 9 -9.04 -30.98 -5.02
CA VAL A 9 -8.34 -29.91 -5.74
C VAL A 9 -9.32 -29.35 -6.77
N LEU A 10 -9.75 -28.10 -6.58
CA LEU A 10 -10.50 -27.36 -7.59
C LEU A 10 -9.50 -26.85 -8.65
N ALA A 11 -9.39 -27.58 -9.75
CA ALA A 11 -8.64 -27.15 -10.93
C ALA A 11 -9.49 -26.16 -11.74
N LEU A 12 -9.07 -24.89 -11.77
CA LEU A 12 -9.66 -23.88 -12.65
C LEU A 12 -8.99 -24.01 -14.03
N LEU A 13 -9.59 -24.80 -14.93
CA LEU A 13 -9.26 -24.81 -16.35
C LEU A 13 -9.88 -23.57 -17.01
N PHE A 14 -9.07 -22.58 -17.36
CA PHE A 14 -9.47 -21.58 -18.35
C PHE A 14 -9.15 -22.12 -19.75
N ALA A 15 -10.22 -22.36 -20.51
CA ALA A 15 -10.16 -22.76 -21.91
C ALA A 15 -9.63 -21.60 -22.78
N LEU A 16 -8.72 -21.92 -23.70
CA LEU A 16 -8.33 -21.06 -24.82
C LEU A 16 -9.58 -20.78 -25.69
N VAL A 17 -9.91 -19.50 -25.87
CA VAL A 17 -10.81 -19.03 -26.93
C VAL A 17 -9.94 -18.31 -27.97
N PRO A 18 -10.09 -18.60 -29.28
CA PRO A 18 -9.33 -17.91 -30.32
C PRO A 18 -9.75 -16.44 -30.41
N SER A 19 -8.77 -15.54 -30.44
CA SER A 19 -8.93 -14.11 -30.65
C SER A 19 -9.25 -13.83 -32.13
N THR A 20 -10.54 -13.73 -32.48
CA THR A 20 -10.94 -13.05 -33.72
C THR A 20 -10.97 -11.56 -33.44
N GLY A 21 -10.12 -10.80 -34.16
CA GLY A 21 -9.98 -9.36 -34.01
C GLY A 21 -11.29 -8.64 -34.31
N ALA A 22 -11.91 -8.11 -33.26
CA ALA A 22 -12.88 -7.03 -33.37
C ALA A 22 -12.10 -5.72 -33.43
N HIS A 23 -12.37 -4.92 -34.46
CA HIS A 23 -11.91 -3.54 -34.54
C HIS A 23 -12.46 -2.79 -33.33
N ALA A 24 -11.58 -2.22 -32.51
CA ALA A 24 -11.97 -1.32 -31.43
C ALA A 24 -12.75 -0.14 -32.04
N ALA A 25 -14.04 -0.04 -31.74
CA ALA A 25 -14.66 1.26 -31.70
C ALA A 25 -13.87 2.10 -30.68
N ASP A 26 -13.54 3.33 -31.02
CA ASP A 26 -12.90 4.29 -30.11
C ASP A 26 -13.90 4.64 -28.99
N GLU A 27 -14.13 3.70 -28.07
CA GLU A 27 -14.84 3.97 -26.84
C GLU A 27 -13.93 4.81 -25.93
N LEU A 28 -14.33 6.06 -25.70
CA LEU A 28 -13.70 6.95 -24.73
C LEU A 28 -14.04 6.47 -23.30
N GLY A 29 -13.43 5.36 -22.87
CA GLY A 29 -13.52 4.81 -21.52
C GLY A 29 -12.26 5.12 -20.71
N GLY A 30 -12.42 5.38 -19.41
CA GLY A 30 -11.32 5.57 -18.47
C GLY A 30 -11.17 4.36 -17.55
N TYR A 31 -9.93 3.97 -17.27
CA TYR A 31 -9.60 2.94 -16.29
C TYR A 31 -8.55 3.48 -15.31
N GLN A 32 -8.67 3.11 -14.04
CA GLN A 32 -7.67 3.37 -13.03
C GLN A 32 -7.60 2.18 -12.07
N THR A 33 -6.39 1.69 -11.84
CA THR A 33 -6.10 0.59 -10.92
C THR A 33 -4.93 0.97 -10.04
N SER A 34 -5.01 0.59 -8.78
CA SER A 34 -3.96 0.80 -7.80
C SER A 34 -3.96 -0.34 -6.79
N GLY A 35 -2.76 -0.80 -6.44
CA GLY A 35 -2.56 -1.83 -5.44
C GLY A 35 -1.36 -1.52 -4.57
N SER A 36 -1.44 -1.95 -3.31
CA SER A 36 -0.35 -1.86 -2.34
C SER A 36 -0.37 -3.07 -1.42
N GLY A 37 0.77 -3.74 -1.29
CA GLY A 37 0.97 -4.85 -0.35
C GLY A 37 2.14 -4.57 0.58
N VAL A 38 1.91 -4.72 1.88
CA VAL A 38 2.91 -4.59 2.94
C VAL A 38 3.02 -5.91 3.70
N VAL A 39 4.23 -6.47 3.76
CA VAL A 39 4.48 -7.69 4.53
C VAL A 39 4.37 -7.45 6.02
N PHE A 40 5.04 -6.42 6.51
CA PHE A 40 5.27 -6.21 7.94
C PHE A 40 5.28 -4.72 8.22
N SER A 41 4.45 -4.30 9.17
CA SER A 41 4.51 -2.98 9.81
C SER A 41 4.62 -3.16 11.32
N ALA A 42 5.42 -2.33 11.97
CA ALA A 42 5.59 -2.36 13.41
C ALA A 42 5.35 -0.99 14.03
N PHE A 43 4.59 -0.98 15.12
CA PHE A 43 4.13 0.19 15.84
C PHE A 43 4.48 0.04 17.34
N PRO A 44 5.57 0.64 17.81
CA PRO A 44 5.88 0.64 19.23
C PRO A 44 4.94 1.60 19.97
N THR A 45 4.25 1.10 20.99
CA THR A 45 3.41 1.90 21.90
C THR A 45 4.12 2.03 23.24
N LEU A 46 4.54 3.24 23.58
CA LEU A 46 5.25 3.56 24.81
C LEU A 46 4.39 4.51 25.68
N PRO A 47 3.96 4.11 26.89
CA PRO A 47 3.04 4.89 27.73
C PRO A 47 3.53 6.30 28.06
N ALA A 48 4.85 6.54 28.03
CA ALA A 48 5.47 7.81 28.41
C ALA A 48 5.53 8.88 27.30
N PHE A 49 5.03 8.58 26.09
CA PHE A 49 5.01 9.51 24.96
C PHE A 49 3.57 9.95 24.63
N THR A 50 2.98 10.76 25.51
CA THR A 50 1.59 11.21 25.39
C THR A 50 1.40 12.47 24.54
N VAL A 51 2.48 13.15 24.12
CA VAL A 51 2.37 14.53 23.56
C VAL A 51 2.59 14.61 22.04
N VAL A 52 3.28 13.65 21.42
CA VAL A 52 3.41 13.57 19.95
C VAL A 52 3.44 12.09 19.55
N GLN A 53 2.26 11.51 19.34
CA GLN A 53 2.09 10.14 18.82
C GLN A 53 2.37 10.13 17.31
N ALA A 54 3.61 10.42 16.89
CA ALA A 54 4.04 9.99 15.56
C ALA A 54 4.52 8.55 15.75
N PRO A 55 3.71 7.51 15.46
CA PRO A 55 4.19 6.15 15.51
C PRO A 55 5.42 6.06 14.59
N VAL A 56 6.52 5.56 15.13
CA VAL A 56 7.67 5.20 14.30
C VAL A 56 7.22 3.98 13.51
N GLU A 57 6.87 4.20 12.25
CA GLU A 57 6.47 3.13 11.34
C GLU A 57 7.70 2.60 10.63
N GLY A 58 7.93 1.30 10.77
CA GLY A 58 8.87 0.55 9.95
C GLY A 58 8.10 -0.40 9.07
N THR A 59 8.07 -0.13 7.76
CA THR A 59 7.43 -0.99 6.77
C THR A 59 8.48 -1.86 6.09
N VAL A 60 8.23 -3.16 5.96
CA VAL A 60 9.10 -4.09 5.23
C VAL A 60 8.39 -4.68 4.00
N ALA A 61 9.11 -4.80 2.89
CA ALA A 61 8.66 -5.38 1.62
C ALA A 61 7.34 -4.79 1.12
N LEU A 62 7.37 -3.49 0.85
CA LEU A 62 6.28 -2.78 0.19
C LEU A 62 6.34 -3.06 -1.32
N SER A 63 5.22 -3.46 -1.91
CA SER A 63 5.03 -3.47 -3.36
C SER A 63 3.82 -2.61 -3.70
N THR A 64 3.93 -1.77 -4.73
CA THR A 64 2.85 -0.90 -5.22
C THR A 64 2.82 -0.93 -6.74
N ALA A 65 1.64 -1.08 -7.32
CA ALA A 65 1.43 -1.07 -8.76
C ALA A 65 0.20 -0.24 -9.10
N ASN A 66 0.40 0.80 -9.89
CA ASN A 66 -0.64 1.68 -10.41
C ASN A 66 -0.66 1.58 -11.92
N LEU A 67 -1.85 1.58 -12.49
CA LEU A 67 -2.05 1.61 -13.94
C LEU A 67 -3.32 2.41 -14.23
N ALA A 68 -3.18 3.42 -15.08
CA ALA A 68 -4.30 4.22 -15.57
C ALA A 68 -4.30 4.28 -17.11
N ALA A 69 -5.49 4.50 -17.67
CA ALA A 69 -5.67 4.67 -19.11
C ALA A 69 -4.81 5.82 -19.66
N GLY A 70 -4.45 5.71 -20.94
CA GLY A 70 -3.55 6.68 -21.59
C GLY A 70 -2.06 6.42 -21.34
N GLY A 71 -1.70 5.19 -20.97
CA GLY A 71 -0.31 4.81 -20.85
C GLY A 71 0.37 5.38 -19.59
N GLN A 72 -0.28 5.22 -18.44
CA GLN A 72 0.28 5.64 -17.16
C GLN A 72 0.46 4.43 -16.23
N ALA A 73 1.47 3.61 -16.53
CA ALA A 73 1.94 2.56 -15.63
C ALA A 73 3.03 3.08 -14.68
N PHE A 74 2.88 2.77 -13.39
CA PHE A 74 3.91 2.97 -12.37
C PHE A 74 3.95 1.79 -11.41
N ALA A 75 5.12 1.20 -11.25
CA ALA A 75 5.37 0.14 -10.28
C ALA A 75 6.55 0.52 -9.39
N ARG A 76 6.45 0.16 -8.10
CA ARG A 76 7.52 0.36 -7.13
C ARG A 76 7.52 -0.77 -6.12
N SER A 77 8.71 -1.31 -5.87
CA SER A 77 8.99 -2.20 -4.76
C SER A 77 10.05 -1.56 -3.86
N SER A 78 9.88 -1.62 -2.55
CA SER A 78 10.85 -1.10 -1.57
C SER A 78 10.96 -2.01 -0.35
N ILE A 79 12.18 -2.22 0.12
CA ILE A 79 12.47 -3.14 1.22
C ILE A 79 12.11 -2.56 2.56
N THR A 80 12.51 -1.31 2.80
CA THR A 80 12.43 -0.71 4.13
C THR A 80 12.32 0.80 4.00
N TRP A 81 11.25 1.35 4.58
CA TRP A 81 11.12 2.77 4.87
C TRP A 81 11.09 2.91 6.39
N PRO A 82 12.14 3.49 7.01
CA PRO A 82 12.19 3.63 8.47
C PRO A 82 11.31 4.80 8.97
N GLY A 83 10.33 5.23 8.17
CA GLY A 83 9.52 6.42 8.39
C GLY A 83 10.26 7.71 8.08
N ASP A 84 9.50 8.79 7.90
CA ASP A 84 10.01 10.11 7.51
C ASP A 84 11.01 10.67 8.52
N VAL A 85 10.81 10.36 9.81
CA VAL A 85 11.68 10.80 10.90
C VAL A 85 13.08 10.23 10.73
N LEU A 86 13.22 8.91 10.52
CA LEU A 86 14.54 8.27 10.40
C LEU A 86 15.15 8.45 9.02
N GLY A 87 14.32 8.49 7.95
CA GLY A 87 14.77 8.82 6.60
C GLY A 87 15.43 10.21 6.54
N GLY A 88 14.89 11.19 7.26
CA GLY A 88 15.45 12.54 7.37
C GLY A 88 16.66 12.66 8.30
N LEU A 89 16.86 11.74 9.25
CA LEU A 89 18.02 11.78 10.15
C LEU A 89 19.35 11.54 9.43
N GLY A 90 19.37 10.77 8.35
CA GLY A 90 20.61 10.47 7.62
C GLY A 90 21.32 11.72 7.09
N SER A 91 20.58 12.69 6.56
CA SER A 91 21.15 13.97 6.10
C SER A 91 21.61 14.84 7.26
N LEU A 92 20.86 14.84 8.38
CA LEU A 92 21.21 15.60 9.59
C LEU A 92 22.46 15.04 10.29
N LEU A 93 22.58 13.72 10.42
CA LEU A 93 23.74 13.06 11.01
C LEU A 93 25.00 13.24 10.15
N LYS A 94 24.89 13.18 8.82
CA LYS A 94 26.01 13.49 7.92
C LYS A 94 26.54 14.91 8.11
N GLN A 95 25.68 15.86 8.47
CA GLN A 95 26.08 17.25 8.77
C GLN A 95 26.63 17.41 10.20
N ALA A 96 26.12 16.65 11.17
CA ALA A 96 26.48 16.78 12.58
C ALA A 96 27.78 16.05 12.97
N ALA A 97 28.10 14.91 12.33
CA ALA A 97 29.33 14.18 12.59
C ALA A 97 29.70 13.24 11.42
N PRO A 98 30.96 13.21 10.96
CA PRO A 98 31.43 12.19 10.04
C PRO A 98 31.53 10.84 10.77
N LEU A 99 30.40 10.14 10.90
CA LEU A 99 30.37 8.78 11.42
C LEU A 99 31.01 7.83 10.41
N PRO A 100 31.87 6.89 10.84
CA PRO A 100 32.52 5.91 9.96
C PRO A 100 31.57 4.81 9.46
N VAL A 101 30.26 4.97 9.64
CA VAL A 101 29.24 4.02 9.20
C VAL A 101 28.52 4.62 8.00
N ALA A 102 28.70 4.02 6.82
CA ALA A 102 27.97 4.39 5.62
C ALA A 102 26.48 4.10 5.83
N VAL A 103 25.69 5.14 6.09
CA VAL A 103 24.23 5.05 6.08
C VAL A 103 23.80 4.83 4.62
N PRO A 104 23.10 3.73 4.30
CA PRO A 104 22.58 3.51 2.96
C PRO A 104 21.72 4.69 2.51
N ASN A 105 21.69 4.97 1.21
CA ASN A 105 20.75 5.94 0.67
C ASN A 105 19.35 5.32 0.71
N TRP A 106 18.50 5.79 1.62
CA TRP A 106 17.13 5.31 1.78
C TRP A 106 16.16 6.18 0.98
N PRO A 107 15.09 5.60 0.39
CA PRO A 107 14.74 4.18 0.38
C PRO A 107 15.51 3.39 -0.69
N ILE A 108 15.85 2.14 -0.37
CA ILE A 108 16.32 1.16 -1.36
C ILE A 108 15.08 0.63 -2.08
N ARG A 109 15.02 0.87 -3.40
CA ARG A 109 13.80 0.67 -4.20
C ARG A 109 14.14 0.29 -5.65
N ALA A 110 13.26 -0.50 -6.24
CA ALA A 110 13.17 -0.63 -7.69
C ALA A 110 11.88 0.07 -8.14
N GLU A 111 11.99 0.92 -9.16
CA GLU A 111 10.89 1.71 -9.72
C GLU A 111 10.89 1.55 -11.23
N ALA A 112 9.72 1.35 -11.81
CA ALA A 112 9.52 1.32 -13.25
C ALA A 112 8.30 2.15 -13.61
N HIS A 113 8.46 2.95 -14.66
CA HIS A 113 7.37 3.66 -15.32
C HIS A 113 7.08 2.98 -16.65
N GLU A 114 6.04 3.44 -17.32
CA GLU A 114 5.85 3.09 -18.72
C GLU A 114 7.08 3.43 -19.56
N TYR A 115 7.46 2.53 -20.47
CA TYR A 115 8.60 2.65 -21.39
C TYR A 115 9.99 2.69 -20.76
N THR A 116 10.14 2.64 -19.43
CA THR A 116 11.48 2.56 -18.80
C THR A 116 12.06 1.15 -18.80
N GLY A 117 11.26 0.15 -19.16
CA GLY A 117 11.61 -1.27 -19.03
C GLY A 117 11.54 -1.77 -17.57
N PRO A 118 11.86 -3.05 -17.34
CA PRO A 118 11.90 -3.61 -15.99
C PRO A 118 13.06 -3.00 -15.17
N SER A 119 12.79 -2.74 -13.89
CA SER A 119 13.78 -2.32 -12.91
C SER A 119 13.91 -3.40 -11.84
N SER A 120 15.13 -3.67 -11.39
CA SER A 120 15.36 -4.63 -10.32
C SER A 120 16.53 -4.22 -9.45
N ASP A 121 16.42 -4.49 -8.15
CA ASP A 121 17.49 -4.25 -7.19
C ASP A 121 17.64 -5.51 -6.31
N SER A 122 18.88 -5.98 -6.22
CA SER A 122 19.31 -7.12 -5.38
C SER A 122 20.64 -6.82 -4.68
N SER A 123 20.94 -5.52 -4.47
CA SER A 123 22.17 -5.04 -3.86
C SER A 123 22.37 -5.53 -2.42
N ILE A 124 21.28 -5.93 -1.74
CA ILE A 124 21.32 -6.57 -0.43
C ILE A 124 21.10 -8.09 -0.57
N PRO A 125 22.06 -8.92 -0.13
CA PRO A 125 21.88 -10.37 -0.11
C PRO A 125 20.62 -10.81 0.64
N GLY A 126 19.87 -11.73 0.03
CA GLY A 126 18.61 -12.24 0.57
C GLY A 126 17.42 -11.31 0.32
N ILE A 127 17.59 -10.24 -0.47
CA ILE A 127 16.51 -9.34 -0.82
C ILE A 127 16.45 -9.16 -2.33
N ARG A 128 15.23 -9.20 -2.88
CA ARG A 128 14.97 -9.00 -4.30
C ARG A 128 13.81 -8.05 -4.48
N MET A 129 14.02 -7.04 -5.31
CA MET A 129 13.02 -6.07 -5.72
C MET A 129 12.89 -6.07 -7.23
N GLN A 130 11.67 -6.01 -7.73
CA GLN A 130 11.37 -5.90 -9.14
C GLN A 130 10.18 -4.96 -9.35
N ALA A 131 10.29 -4.13 -10.37
CA ALA A 131 9.22 -3.27 -10.84
C ALA A 131 9.14 -3.37 -12.37
N PHE A 132 7.93 -3.38 -12.91
CA PHE A 132 7.67 -3.42 -14.34
C PHE A 132 6.46 -2.55 -14.66
N GLY A 133 6.55 -1.76 -15.73
CA GLY A 133 5.47 -0.90 -16.22
C GLY A 133 5.34 -1.01 -17.74
N SER A 134 4.11 -1.16 -18.21
CA SER A 134 3.72 -1.19 -19.62
C SER A 134 2.28 -0.67 -19.76
N PRO A 135 1.83 -0.29 -20.97
CA PRO A 135 0.48 0.29 -21.17
C PRO A 135 -0.68 -0.56 -20.65
N ALA A 136 -0.50 -1.89 -20.55
CA ALA A 136 -1.55 -2.83 -20.12
C ALA A 136 -1.27 -3.50 -18.77
N LYS A 137 -0.09 -3.26 -18.17
CA LYS A 137 0.34 -3.97 -16.97
C LYS A 137 1.35 -3.18 -16.16
N SER A 138 1.10 -3.09 -14.85
CA SER A 138 2.04 -2.62 -13.83
C SER A 138 2.25 -3.72 -12.80
N GLU A 139 3.48 -4.01 -12.43
CA GLU A 139 3.82 -5.13 -11.54
C GLU A 139 4.99 -4.76 -10.63
N ALA A 140 4.83 -5.00 -9.33
CA ALA A 140 5.87 -4.79 -8.33
C ALA A 140 6.00 -6.03 -7.44
N LEU A 141 7.23 -6.44 -7.19
CA LEU A 141 7.56 -7.58 -6.34
C LEU A 141 8.67 -7.20 -5.37
N ALA A 142 8.48 -7.50 -4.08
CA ALA A 142 9.47 -7.35 -3.03
C ALA A 142 9.57 -8.67 -2.26
N ASP A 143 10.69 -9.37 -2.38
CA ASP A 143 11.02 -10.56 -1.59
C ASP A 143 12.09 -10.20 -0.58
N VAL A 144 11.83 -10.47 0.70
CA VAL A 144 12.79 -10.28 1.79
C VAL A 144 13.02 -11.62 2.47
N GLY A 145 14.29 -11.97 2.66
CA GLY A 145 14.72 -13.15 3.39
C GLY A 145 14.44 -13.06 4.89
N ALA A 146 15.24 -13.75 5.68
CA ALA A 146 14.97 -13.88 7.11
C ALA A 146 15.07 -12.53 7.85
N LEU A 147 14.05 -12.23 8.65
CA LEU A 147 14.04 -11.15 9.64
C LEU A 147 14.15 -11.77 11.03
N ILE A 148 15.18 -11.39 11.79
CA ILE A 148 15.43 -11.94 13.12
C ILE A 148 15.49 -10.78 14.12
N LEU A 149 14.47 -10.71 14.97
CA LEU A 149 14.43 -9.91 16.19
C LEU A 149 14.64 -10.87 17.37
N PRO A 150 15.85 -10.94 17.94
CA PRO A 150 16.17 -11.88 19.01
C PRO A 150 15.14 -11.87 20.12
N ASP A 151 14.71 -13.07 20.54
CA ASP A 151 13.73 -13.33 21.61
C ASP A 151 12.31 -12.78 21.38
N ILE A 152 12.07 -11.98 20.33
CA ILE A 152 10.80 -11.33 20.06
C ILE A 152 10.09 -11.98 18.87
N LEU A 153 10.75 -11.97 17.70
CA LEU A 153 10.14 -12.39 16.44
C LEU A 153 11.21 -12.88 15.47
N THR A 154 10.94 -14.01 14.83
CA THR A 154 11.68 -14.47 13.67
C THR A 154 10.70 -14.72 12.52
N ILE A 155 11.09 -14.32 11.32
CA ILE A 155 10.39 -14.59 10.06
C ILE A 155 11.44 -15.20 9.15
N ALA A 156 11.16 -16.35 8.54
CA ALA A 156 12.11 -17.05 7.68
C ALA A 156 12.22 -16.40 6.30
N SER A 157 11.09 -16.00 5.73
CA SER A 157 11.03 -15.21 4.49
C SER A 157 9.68 -14.53 4.37
N SER A 158 9.63 -13.54 3.50
CA SER A 158 8.41 -12.82 3.20
C SER A 158 8.43 -12.25 1.78
N SER A 159 7.25 -12.08 1.21
CA SER A 159 7.10 -11.45 -0.10
C SER A 159 5.82 -10.65 -0.22
N SER A 160 5.88 -9.62 -1.06
CA SER A 160 4.73 -8.82 -1.49
C SER A 160 4.78 -8.69 -3.00
N HIS A 161 3.67 -9.01 -3.66
CA HIS A 161 3.52 -8.99 -5.12
C HIS A 161 2.22 -8.28 -5.48
N THR A 162 2.34 -7.16 -6.17
CA THR A 162 1.20 -6.37 -6.63
C THR A 162 1.20 -6.36 -8.15
N VAL A 163 0.06 -6.68 -8.75
CA VAL A 163 -0.14 -6.66 -10.20
C VAL A 163 -1.42 -5.90 -10.53
N SER A 164 -1.29 -4.87 -11.36
CA SER A 164 -2.40 -4.11 -11.93
C SER A 164 -2.42 -4.35 -13.43
N THR A 165 -3.58 -4.67 -13.99
CA THR A 165 -3.77 -5.03 -15.40
C THR A 165 -4.93 -4.26 -16.00
N GLN A 166 -4.81 -3.96 -17.29
CA GLN A 166 -5.85 -3.37 -18.10
C GLN A 166 -6.00 -4.17 -19.40
N GLY A 167 -7.22 -4.63 -19.66
CA GLY A 167 -7.64 -5.18 -20.95
C GLY A 167 -8.60 -4.23 -21.66
N PRO A 168 -9.18 -4.64 -22.80
CA PRO A 168 -10.10 -3.82 -23.57
C PRO A 168 -11.33 -3.35 -22.75
N ASP A 169 -11.93 -4.28 -22.00
CA ASP A 169 -13.22 -4.06 -21.33
C ASP A 169 -13.15 -4.16 -19.81
N LYS A 170 -11.94 -4.32 -19.25
CA LYS A 170 -11.77 -4.56 -17.82
C LYS A 170 -10.43 -4.09 -17.31
N ALA A 171 -10.42 -3.56 -16.11
CA ALA A 171 -9.21 -3.32 -15.34
C ALA A 171 -9.27 -4.09 -14.03
N GLY A 172 -8.13 -4.55 -13.53
CA GLY A 172 -8.08 -5.34 -12.31
C GLY A 172 -6.74 -5.25 -11.60
N THR A 173 -6.80 -5.35 -10.28
CA THR A 173 -5.65 -5.32 -9.38
C THR A 173 -5.66 -6.58 -8.52
N THR A 174 -4.51 -7.23 -8.38
CA THR A 174 -4.27 -8.31 -7.41
C THR A 174 -3.07 -7.96 -6.54
N VAL A 175 -3.20 -8.12 -5.24
CA VAL A 175 -2.15 -7.93 -4.26
C VAL A 175 -2.03 -9.19 -3.43
N ASP A 176 -0.88 -9.84 -3.51
CA ASP A 176 -0.54 -11.03 -2.76
C ASP A 176 0.59 -10.72 -1.78
N VAL A 177 0.40 -11.07 -0.52
CA VAL A 177 1.43 -11.02 0.51
C VAL A 177 1.58 -12.40 1.14
N SER A 178 2.82 -12.83 1.32
CA SER A 178 3.13 -14.08 2.01
C SER A 178 4.24 -13.91 3.03
N VAL A 179 4.09 -14.56 4.18
CA VAL A 179 5.05 -14.58 5.27
C VAL A 179 5.22 -16.01 5.72
N HIS A 180 6.46 -16.47 5.83
CA HIS A 180 6.80 -17.86 6.12
C HIS A 180 7.65 -17.98 7.38
N GLY A 181 7.42 -19.05 8.14
CA GLY A 181 8.22 -19.41 9.31
C GLY A 181 8.22 -18.30 10.37
N ILE A 182 7.03 -17.87 10.79
CA ILE A 182 6.86 -16.88 11.86
C ILE A 182 7.01 -17.61 13.19
N ASN A 183 7.91 -17.14 14.04
CA ASN A 183 8.08 -17.63 15.39
C ASN A 183 8.25 -16.44 16.34
N ILE A 184 7.37 -16.38 17.34
CA ILE A 184 7.24 -15.26 18.28
C ILE A 184 7.58 -15.77 19.68
N ALA A 185 8.31 -14.94 20.44
CA ALA A 185 8.67 -15.19 21.83
C ALA A 185 9.28 -16.59 22.05
N ALA A 186 10.31 -16.93 21.28
CA ALA A 186 11.03 -18.21 21.35
C ALA A 186 10.14 -19.47 21.18
N GLY A 187 9.12 -19.38 20.32
CA GLY A 187 8.28 -20.50 19.93
C GLY A 187 6.96 -20.61 20.70
N GLN A 188 6.60 -19.60 21.49
CA GLN A 188 5.28 -19.57 22.15
C GLN A 188 4.14 -19.47 21.14
N VAL A 189 4.37 -18.74 20.05
CA VAL A 189 3.48 -18.75 18.88
C VAL A 189 4.33 -19.04 17.64
N VAL A 190 3.95 -20.08 16.91
CA VAL A 190 4.57 -20.47 15.64
C VAL A 190 3.49 -20.47 14.56
N ILE A 191 3.82 -19.94 13.39
CA ILE A 191 2.97 -19.96 12.20
C ILE A 191 3.85 -20.35 11.01
N ASP A 192 3.52 -21.45 10.35
CA ASP A 192 4.27 -21.89 9.17
C ASP A 192 4.13 -20.91 8.03
N THR A 193 2.91 -20.44 7.78
CA THR A 193 2.62 -19.52 6.67
C THR A 193 1.40 -18.65 6.96
N PHE A 194 1.56 -17.34 6.73
CA PHE A 194 0.49 -16.38 6.61
C PHE A 194 0.43 -15.91 5.14
N LYS A 195 -0.76 -15.93 4.53
CA LYS A 195 -0.99 -15.38 3.19
C LYS A 195 -2.20 -14.47 3.21
N ALA A 196 -2.09 -13.31 2.57
CA ALA A 196 -3.18 -12.39 2.36
C ALA A 196 -3.26 -12.02 0.87
N THR A 197 -4.47 -12.05 0.31
CA THR A 197 -4.73 -11.72 -1.09
C THR A 197 -5.91 -10.76 -1.18
N SER A 198 -5.69 -9.61 -1.80
CA SER A 198 -6.75 -8.69 -2.22
C SER A 198 -6.85 -8.67 -3.74
N ALA A 199 -8.06 -8.75 -4.28
CA ALA A 199 -8.29 -8.67 -5.70
C ALA A 199 -9.51 -7.78 -5.99
N THR A 200 -9.37 -6.92 -6.99
CA THR A 200 -10.48 -6.14 -7.54
C THR A 200 -10.49 -6.23 -9.07
N ALA A 201 -11.67 -6.09 -9.67
CA ALA A 201 -11.83 -5.94 -11.10
C ALA A 201 -13.04 -5.04 -11.39
N SER A 202 -13.00 -4.27 -12.47
CA SER A 202 -14.13 -3.48 -12.94
C SER A 202 -14.15 -3.35 -14.46
N ASP A 203 -15.33 -3.47 -15.04
CA ASP A 203 -15.68 -3.17 -16.45
C ASP A 203 -16.50 -1.86 -16.57
N GLY A 204 -16.63 -1.13 -15.46
CA GLY A 204 -17.39 0.12 -15.36
C GLY A 204 -18.87 -0.06 -15.04
N VAL A 205 -19.38 -1.30 -15.05
CA VAL A 205 -20.79 -1.63 -14.76
C VAL A 205 -20.92 -2.63 -13.62
N LYS A 206 -20.02 -3.62 -13.54
CA LYS A 206 -20.01 -4.76 -12.63
C LYS A 206 -18.65 -4.89 -11.92
N PRO A 207 -18.30 -3.93 -11.05
CA PRO A 207 -17.14 -4.07 -10.18
C PRO A 207 -17.25 -5.30 -9.27
N THR A 208 -16.12 -5.97 -9.02
CA THR A 208 -15.99 -7.07 -8.07
C THR A 208 -14.77 -6.85 -7.18
N GLY A 209 -14.86 -7.29 -5.92
CA GLY A 209 -13.78 -7.19 -4.95
C GLY A 209 -13.76 -8.40 -4.03
N LYS A 210 -12.58 -8.82 -3.59
CA LYS A 210 -12.38 -9.91 -2.65
C LYS A 210 -11.12 -9.69 -1.82
N GLY A 211 -11.20 -9.90 -0.51
CA GLY A 211 -10.06 -9.98 0.39
C GLY A 211 -10.07 -11.32 1.14
N THR A 212 -8.97 -12.07 1.11
CA THR A 212 -8.84 -13.35 1.81
C THR A 212 -7.52 -13.48 2.52
N ALA A 213 -7.52 -14.11 3.69
CA ALA A 213 -6.30 -14.52 4.37
C ALA A 213 -6.34 -16.00 4.73
N VAL A 214 -5.16 -16.63 4.74
CA VAL A 214 -4.97 -18.03 5.11
C VAL A 214 -3.81 -18.10 6.09
N ILE A 215 -4.07 -18.75 7.22
CA ILE A 215 -3.09 -19.02 8.26
C ILE A 215 -2.92 -20.53 8.35
N ALA A 216 -1.71 -21.01 8.10
CA ALA A 216 -1.37 -22.42 8.11
C ALA A 216 -0.33 -22.70 9.20
N GLY A 217 -0.48 -23.85 9.87
CA GLY A 217 0.48 -24.30 10.87
C GLY A 217 0.54 -23.44 12.13
N LEU A 218 -0.56 -22.80 12.52
CA LEU A 218 -0.60 -22.05 13.78
C LEU A 218 -0.51 -23.00 14.98
N VAL A 219 0.48 -22.77 15.83
CA VAL A 219 0.71 -23.50 17.08
C VAL A 219 0.94 -22.49 18.20
N ILE A 220 0.24 -22.65 19.31
CA ILE A 220 0.32 -21.76 20.48
C ILE A 220 0.59 -22.60 21.72
N GLY A 221 1.72 -22.34 22.41
CA GLY A 221 2.15 -23.12 23.56
C GLY A 221 2.27 -24.63 23.27
N GLY A 222 2.64 -24.99 22.03
CA GLY A 222 2.71 -26.38 21.56
C GLY A 222 1.36 -27.00 21.15
N THR A 223 0.24 -26.29 21.29
CA THR A 223 -1.09 -26.76 20.90
C THR A 223 -1.47 -26.25 19.50
N PRO A 224 -1.85 -27.10 18.53
CA PRO A 224 -2.33 -26.66 17.23
C PRO A 224 -3.59 -25.80 17.36
N ALA A 225 -3.61 -24.66 16.67
CA ALA A 225 -4.69 -23.71 16.72
C ALA A 225 -5.06 -23.20 15.31
N SER A 226 -6.23 -22.59 15.21
CA SER A 226 -6.71 -21.81 14.07
C SER A 226 -7.16 -20.45 14.57
N ILE A 227 -7.17 -19.46 13.70
CA ILE A 227 -7.72 -18.14 13.98
C ILE A 227 -8.70 -17.77 12.87
N ASP A 228 -9.86 -17.25 13.25
CA ASP A 228 -10.88 -16.75 12.36
C ASP A 228 -11.54 -15.48 12.94
N ALA A 229 -12.64 -15.01 12.33
CA ALA A 229 -13.34 -13.81 12.75
C ALA A 229 -13.94 -13.89 14.18
N SER A 230 -14.09 -15.10 14.74
CA SER A 230 -14.57 -15.32 16.10
C SER A 230 -13.45 -15.47 17.13
N GLY A 231 -12.19 -15.45 16.69
CA GLY A 231 -11.01 -15.51 17.54
C GLY A 231 -10.15 -16.75 17.29
N ILE A 232 -9.41 -17.15 18.32
CA ILE A 232 -8.46 -18.26 18.28
C ILE A 232 -9.13 -19.51 18.86
N HIS A 233 -9.01 -20.63 18.16
CA HIS A 233 -9.60 -21.91 18.54
C HIS A 233 -8.57 -23.03 18.42
N ALA A 234 -8.67 -24.05 19.26
CA ALA A 234 -7.88 -25.26 19.11
C ALA A 234 -8.27 -26.03 17.84
N SER A 235 -7.27 -26.44 17.05
CA SER A 235 -7.45 -27.24 15.83
C SER A 235 -7.23 -28.75 16.04
N GLY A 236 -7.17 -29.21 17.29
CA GLY A 236 -6.88 -30.60 17.63
C GLY A 236 -7.40 -31.02 19.02
N GLN A 237 -7.19 -32.30 19.35
CA GLN A 237 -7.45 -32.81 20.70
C GLN A 237 -6.30 -32.36 21.63
N GLY A 238 -6.64 -31.74 22.76
CA GLY A 238 -5.68 -31.37 23.79
C GLY A 238 -5.07 -32.59 24.48
N ALA A 239 -4.16 -32.34 25.44
CA ALA A 239 -3.66 -33.41 26.28
C ALA A 239 -4.83 -34.10 27.02
N PRO A 240 -4.78 -35.43 27.27
CA PRO A 240 -5.85 -36.14 27.96
C PRO A 240 -6.23 -35.46 29.28
N GLY A 241 -7.51 -35.11 29.43
CA GLY A 241 -8.04 -34.46 30.63
C GLY A 241 -7.91 -32.93 30.67
N THR A 242 -7.48 -32.28 29.59
CA THR A 242 -7.40 -30.81 29.50
C THR A 242 -8.21 -30.26 28.33
N ASP A 243 -8.87 -29.11 28.53
CA ASP A 243 -9.51 -28.36 27.45
C ASP A 243 -8.42 -27.64 26.62
N PRO A 244 -8.26 -27.96 25.33
CA PRO A 244 -7.22 -27.38 24.50
C PRO A 244 -7.38 -25.85 24.32
N ASN A 245 -8.60 -25.32 24.36
CA ASN A 245 -8.79 -23.86 24.29
C ASN A 245 -8.28 -23.19 25.55
N LYS A 246 -8.46 -23.83 26.71
CA LYS A 246 -7.88 -23.34 27.97
C LYS A 246 -6.35 -23.33 27.91
N GLN A 247 -5.72 -24.38 27.36
CA GLN A 247 -4.26 -24.44 27.21
C GLN A 247 -3.71 -23.31 26.33
N ILE A 248 -4.37 -23.02 25.21
CA ILE A 248 -4.04 -21.89 24.33
C ILE A 248 -4.16 -20.56 25.08
N ASN A 249 -5.28 -20.35 25.79
CA ASN A 249 -5.52 -19.12 26.54
C ASN A 249 -4.51 -18.92 27.67
N ASP A 250 -4.15 -19.99 28.40
CA ASP A 250 -3.14 -19.94 29.45
C ASP A 250 -1.75 -19.57 28.87
N ALA A 251 -1.39 -20.10 27.68
CA ALA A 251 -0.13 -19.79 27.02
C ALA A 251 -0.07 -18.33 26.51
N LEU A 252 -1.16 -17.82 25.91
CA LEU A 252 -1.26 -16.42 25.51
C LEU A 252 -1.23 -15.49 26.73
N ALA A 253 -1.93 -15.83 27.80
CA ALA A 253 -1.93 -15.06 29.04
C ALA A 253 -0.54 -15.03 29.70
N ALA A 254 0.17 -16.16 29.73
CA ALA A 254 1.51 -16.25 30.31
C ALA A 254 2.56 -15.46 29.52
N SER A 255 2.42 -15.40 28.19
CA SER A 255 3.30 -14.62 27.32
C SER A 255 2.88 -13.15 27.18
N GLY A 256 1.63 -12.82 27.51
CA GLY A 256 1.00 -11.52 27.26
C GLY A 256 0.81 -11.20 25.77
N ILE A 257 0.96 -12.19 24.87
CA ILE A 257 0.81 -12.03 23.43
C ILE A 257 -0.68 -11.98 23.09
N HIS A 258 -1.07 -11.03 22.25
CA HIS A 258 -2.40 -10.98 21.64
C HIS A 258 -2.30 -11.17 20.13
N LEU A 259 -3.15 -12.05 19.59
CA LEU A 259 -3.29 -12.26 18.15
C LEU A 259 -4.72 -11.93 17.74
N ALA A 260 -4.88 -11.18 16.66
CA ALA A 260 -6.18 -10.87 16.08
C ALA A 260 -6.07 -10.83 14.56
N LEU A 261 -7.14 -11.22 13.88
CA LEU A 261 -7.27 -11.06 12.44
C LEU A 261 -8.21 -9.89 12.17
N THR A 262 -7.78 -8.89 11.38
CA THR A 262 -8.68 -7.80 10.98
C THR A 262 -9.79 -8.33 10.07
N PRO A 263 -10.98 -7.71 10.02
CA PRO A 263 -11.98 -8.10 9.04
C PRO A 263 -11.50 -7.79 7.61
N SER A 264 -11.97 -8.55 6.63
CA SER A 264 -11.87 -8.13 5.23
C SER A 264 -12.75 -6.90 5.00
N ASP A 265 -12.26 -5.95 4.22
CA ASP A 265 -13.03 -4.78 3.81
C ASP A 265 -13.22 -4.78 2.29
N VAL A 266 -14.46 -4.78 1.82
CA VAL A 266 -14.79 -4.76 0.39
C VAL A 266 -15.84 -3.69 0.17
N HIS A 267 -15.50 -2.70 -0.63
CA HIS A 267 -16.37 -1.60 -0.99
C HIS A 267 -16.60 -1.58 -2.50
N ILE A 268 -17.86 -1.56 -2.91
CA ILE A 268 -18.27 -1.55 -4.31
C ILE A 268 -19.27 -0.41 -4.49
N ASP A 269 -18.95 0.52 -5.39
CA ASP A 269 -19.82 1.65 -5.73
C ASP A 269 -19.67 2.03 -7.21
N GLY A 270 -20.79 2.08 -7.93
CA GLY A 270 -20.83 2.35 -9.37
C GLY A 270 -19.91 1.42 -10.18
N GLY A 271 -18.94 2.01 -10.88
CA GLY A 271 -17.89 1.31 -11.64
C GLY A 271 -16.60 1.07 -10.85
N THR A 272 -16.62 1.18 -9.51
CA THR A 272 -15.43 1.08 -8.65
C THR A 272 -15.53 -0.10 -7.68
N ALA A 273 -14.43 -0.82 -7.50
CA ALA A 273 -14.20 -1.80 -6.45
C ALA A 273 -12.95 -1.45 -5.64
N GLN A 274 -13.05 -1.59 -4.32
CA GLN A 274 -11.93 -1.59 -3.38
C GLN A 274 -12.01 -2.86 -2.55
N ALA A 275 -10.85 -3.47 -2.27
CA ALA A 275 -10.76 -4.64 -1.41
C ALA A 275 -9.47 -4.61 -0.60
N SER A 276 -9.60 -4.97 0.68
CA SER A 276 -8.50 -5.19 1.61
C SER A 276 -8.67 -6.56 2.27
N ALA A 277 -7.61 -7.35 2.30
CA ALA A 277 -7.63 -8.66 2.93
C ALA A 277 -7.46 -8.53 4.45
N PRO A 278 -7.92 -9.53 5.22
CA PRO A 278 -7.58 -9.63 6.63
C PRO A 278 -6.06 -9.59 6.85
N ALA A 279 -5.61 -8.75 7.78
CA ALA A 279 -4.24 -8.67 8.26
C ALA A 279 -4.12 -9.33 9.63
N LEU A 280 -2.97 -9.95 9.93
CA LEU A 280 -2.71 -10.53 11.26
C LEU A 280 -2.05 -9.48 12.16
N LEU A 281 -2.75 -9.08 13.20
CA LEU A 281 -2.25 -8.21 14.26
C LEU A 281 -1.65 -9.07 15.37
N ILE A 282 -0.43 -8.74 15.76
CA ILE A 282 0.33 -9.38 16.84
C ILE A 282 0.76 -8.29 17.81
N THR A 283 0.24 -8.30 19.02
CA THR A 283 0.70 -7.39 20.08
C THR A 283 1.56 -8.17 21.07
N ILE A 284 2.81 -7.73 21.22
CA ILE A 284 3.80 -8.36 22.10
C ILE A 284 4.14 -7.38 23.22
N PRO A 285 4.11 -7.78 24.49
CA PRO A 285 4.57 -6.94 25.59
C PRO A 285 6.09 -6.75 25.46
N THR A 286 6.55 -5.52 25.60
CA THR A 286 7.99 -5.21 25.64
C THR A 286 8.43 -5.03 27.09
N PRO A 287 9.50 -5.73 27.52
CA PRO A 287 10.01 -5.56 28.88
C PRO A 287 10.57 -4.14 29.08
N ASN A 288 10.78 -3.76 30.33
CA ASN A 288 11.57 -2.56 30.63
C ASN A 288 12.99 -2.73 30.11
N ILE A 289 13.38 -1.98 29.08
CA ILE A 289 14.75 -1.97 28.55
C ILE A 289 15.44 -0.68 29.02
N GLY A 290 16.08 -0.75 30.20
CA GLY A 290 16.80 0.37 30.80
C GLY A 290 15.87 1.53 31.20
N PRO A 291 16.05 2.77 30.68
CA PRO A 291 15.18 3.90 31.01
C PRO A 291 13.81 3.86 30.31
N LEU A 292 13.55 2.87 29.47
CA LEU A 292 12.27 2.72 28.80
C LEU A 292 11.27 1.99 29.69
N PRO A 293 10.08 2.58 29.91
CA PRO A 293 9.00 1.85 30.54
C PRO A 293 8.53 0.72 29.61
N ALA A 294 7.99 -0.33 30.23
CA ALA A 294 7.31 -1.41 29.56
C ALA A 294 6.20 -0.84 28.68
N GLY A 295 6.00 -1.46 27.53
CA GLY A 295 5.00 -1.07 26.57
C GLY A 295 4.57 -2.26 25.72
N PHE A 296 4.13 -1.96 24.51
CA PHE A 296 3.72 -2.98 23.56
C PHE A 296 4.34 -2.70 22.20
N LEU A 297 4.69 -3.77 21.50
CA LEU A 297 5.01 -3.75 20.08
C LEU A 297 3.82 -4.37 19.35
N THR A 298 3.10 -3.55 18.58
CA THR A 298 2.08 -4.07 17.67
C THR A 298 2.70 -4.28 16.31
N ILE A 299 2.53 -5.47 15.78
CA ILE A 299 3.02 -5.90 14.47
C ILE A 299 1.79 -6.21 13.62
N GLU A 300 1.74 -5.66 12.43
CA GLU A 300 0.74 -5.97 11.42
C GLU A 300 1.39 -6.74 10.29
N LEU A 301 0.88 -7.93 10.00
CA LEU A 301 1.36 -8.79 8.93
C LEU A 301 0.36 -8.85 7.77
N GLY A 302 0.89 -8.63 6.57
CA GLY A 302 0.19 -8.80 5.30
C GLY A 302 -1.00 -7.88 5.07
N ALA A 303 -0.83 -6.60 5.37
CA ALA A 303 -1.77 -5.58 4.93
C ALA A 303 -1.76 -5.50 3.40
N THR A 304 -2.94 -5.60 2.79
CA THR A 304 -3.13 -5.51 1.35
C THR A 304 -4.27 -4.56 1.04
N HIS A 305 -4.14 -3.83 -0.06
CA HIS A 305 -5.17 -2.96 -0.58
C HIS A 305 -5.15 -3.01 -2.10
N ALA A 306 -6.31 -3.30 -2.70
CA ALA A 306 -6.52 -3.33 -4.14
C ALA A 306 -7.69 -2.41 -4.50
N GLN A 307 -7.54 -1.64 -5.56
CA GLN A 307 -8.58 -0.79 -6.10
C GLN A 307 -8.59 -0.89 -7.63
N SER A 308 -9.80 -0.92 -8.19
CA SER A 308 -10.05 -0.87 -9.62
C SER A 308 -11.27 0.01 -9.88
N ALA A 309 -11.14 0.97 -10.78
CA ALA A 309 -12.21 1.82 -11.26
C ALA A 309 -12.21 1.80 -12.78
N ALA A 310 -13.39 1.76 -13.36
CA ALA A 310 -13.60 1.83 -14.79
C ALA A 310 -14.86 2.66 -15.05
N SER A 311 -14.93 3.33 -16.20
CA SER A 311 -16.16 3.90 -16.72
C SER A 311 -16.64 3.06 -17.91
N PRO A 312 -17.96 2.89 -18.11
CA PRO A 312 -18.47 2.36 -19.35
C PRO A 312 -17.92 3.17 -20.53
N GLY A 313 -17.59 2.50 -21.63
CA GLY A 313 -17.28 3.18 -22.87
C GLY A 313 -18.48 4.05 -23.31
N ILE A 314 -18.19 5.23 -23.83
CA ILE A 314 -19.20 6.00 -24.56
C ILE A 314 -19.24 5.42 -25.97
N ASP A 315 -20.34 4.77 -26.33
CA ASP A 315 -20.57 4.33 -27.70
C ASP A 315 -20.85 5.55 -28.58
N VAL A 316 -19.82 6.04 -29.26
CA VAL A 316 -19.88 7.11 -30.26
C VAL A 316 -20.28 6.61 -31.66
N SER A 317 -20.55 5.30 -31.81
CA SER A 317 -21.06 4.74 -33.06
C SER A 317 -22.56 5.03 -33.29
N GLY A 318 -23.24 5.53 -32.24
CA GLY A 318 -24.51 6.20 -32.39
C GLY A 318 -24.40 7.32 -33.42
N ASP A 319 -25.34 7.33 -34.36
CA ASP A 319 -25.35 8.18 -35.54
C ASP A 319 -25.11 9.67 -35.20
N LEU A 320 -23.85 10.11 -35.33
CA LEU A 320 -23.46 11.51 -35.15
C LEU A 320 -24.14 12.43 -36.18
N THR A 321 -24.86 11.89 -37.19
CA THR A 321 -25.62 12.71 -38.13
C THR A 321 -26.85 13.37 -37.51
N ASP A 322 -27.33 12.95 -36.33
CA ASP A 322 -28.43 13.62 -35.63
C ASP A 322 -27.96 14.85 -34.80
N VAL A 323 -26.65 15.03 -34.60
CA VAL A 323 -26.07 16.30 -34.09
C VAL A 323 -26.02 17.36 -35.20
N GLY A 324 -26.43 16.99 -36.43
CA GLY A 324 -26.66 17.88 -37.56
C GLY A 324 -28.02 18.58 -37.57
N ALA A 325 -28.85 18.44 -36.52
CA ALA A 325 -29.99 19.34 -36.34
C ALA A 325 -29.44 20.78 -36.21
N PRO A 326 -29.82 21.71 -37.11
CA PRO A 326 -29.17 23.01 -37.18
C PRO A 326 -29.33 23.76 -35.86
N LEU A 327 -28.22 24.26 -35.31
CA LEU A 327 -28.15 25.28 -34.26
C LEU A 327 -28.89 26.60 -34.62
N GLY A 328 -29.69 26.62 -35.69
CA GLY A 328 -30.46 27.75 -36.19
C GLY A 328 -31.77 28.05 -35.46
N GLN A 329 -32.10 27.35 -34.37
CA GLN A 329 -33.36 27.59 -33.63
C GLN A 329 -33.23 27.97 -32.15
N VAL A 330 -32.00 28.08 -31.61
CA VAL A 330 -31.74 28.65 -30.26
C VAL A 330 -31.02 30.00 -30.36
N LEU A 331 -31.17 30.70 -31.49
CA LEU A 331 -31.10 32.15 -31.53
C LEU A 331 -32.52 32.62 -31.77
N GLY A 332 -33.15 33.07 -30.69
CA GLY A 332 -34.52 33.57 -30.70
C GLY A 332 -34.75 34.57 -31.82
N SER A 333 -35.83 34.31 -32.55
CA SER A 333 -36.52 35.22 -33.44
C SER A 333 -36.87 36.54 -32.73
N SER A 334 -36.03 37.55 -32.86
CA SER A 334 -36.41 38.96 -32.72
C SER A 334 -35.58 39.88 -33.62
N LEU A 335 -35.44 39.52 -34.88
CA LEU A 335 -35.06 40.46 -35.93
C LEU A 335 -36.26 40.64 -36.85
N THR A 336 -37.21 41.45 -36.39
CA THR A 336 -38.21 42.08 -37.26
C THR A 336 -37.49 43.04 -38.19
N SER A 337 -37.48 42.67 -39.47
CA SER A 337 -37.18 43.55 -40.59
C SER A 337 -38.17 44.72 -40.60
N GLY A 338 -37.64 45.96 -40.54
CA GLY A 338 -38.40 47.16 -40.89
C GLY A 338 -38.11 48.36 -39.99
N ASP A 339 -36.98 49.03 -40.19
CA ASP A 339 -37.00 50.50 -40.16
C ASP A 339 -35.83 51.07 -40.99
N THR A 340 -36.15 51.73 -42.10
CA THR A 340 -35.23 52.56 -42.88
C THR A 340 -35.26 53.97 -42.30
N GLY A 341 -34.53 54.20 -41.23
CA GLY A 341 -34.35 55.51 -40.61
C GLY A 341 -32.90 55.98 -40.65
N SER A 342 -32.58 56.86 -41.60
CA SER A 342 -31.36 57.67 -41.56
C SER A 342 -31.32 58.48 -40.27
N SER A 343 -30.35 58.20 -39.39
CA SER A 343 -29.93 59.14 -38.35
C SER A 343 -28.48 58.87 -38.00
N ALA A 344 -27.64 59.90 -38.20
CA ALA A 344 -26.27 59.94 -37.74
C ALA A 344 -26.22 59.72 -36.23
N GLY A 345 -25.43 58.76 -35.77
CA GLY A 345 -25.32 58.41 -34.36
C GLY A 345 -23.94 57.82 -34.06
N THR A 346 -23.23 58.53 -33.18
CA THR A 346 -21.87 58.33 -32.65
C THR A 346 -21.43 56.88 -32.36
N LEU A 347 -20.18 56.59 -32.73
CA LEU A 347 -19.40 55.43 -32.30
C LEU A 347 -19.41 55.30 -30.76
N PRO A 348 -19.63 54.10 -30.17
CA PRO A 348 -19.45 53.90 -28.76
C PRO A 348 -17.96 53.82 -28.41
N ASP A 349 -17.58 54.73 -27.53
CA ASP A 349 -16.34 54.81 -26.76
C ASP A 349 -16.13 53.54 -25.91
N LEU A 350 -15.01 52.86 -26.12
CA LEU A 350 -14.49 51.80 -25.25
C LEU A 350 -13.69 52.45 -24.12
N SER A 351 -14.39 53.05 -23.16
CA SER A 351 -13.78 53.55 -21.93
C SER A 351 -14.20 52.72 -20.72
N ALA A 352 -13.20 52.49 -19.87
CA ALA A 352 -13.22 51.58 -18.74
C ALA A 352 -14.20 52.02 -17.65
N GLY A 353 -14.92 51.04 -17.08
CA GLY A 353 -15.57 51.21 -15.78
C GLY A 353 -16.75 50.26 -15.58
N GLY A 354 -16.74 49.51 -14.47
CA GLY A 354 -17.98 48.96 -13.92
C GLY A 354 -17.83 47.53 -13.41
N GLY A 355 -17.92 47.39 -12.08
CA GLY A 355 -17.73 46.15 -11.37
C GLY A 355 -18.74 45.06 -11.73
N SER A 356 -18.23 43.84 -11.87
CA SER A 356 -19.04 42.64 -11.85
C SER A 356 -19.03 42.04 -10.45
N ALA A 357 -20.20 42.02 -9.82
CA ALA A 357 -20.46 41.25 -8.62
C ALA A 357 -20.46 39.76 -8.98
N LEU A 358 -19.41 39.04 -8.59
CA LEU A 358 -19.40 37.58 -8.59
C LEU A 358 -20.31 37.07 -7.48
N THR A 359 -21.35 36.33 -7.85
CA THR A 359 -22.08 35.44 -6.95
C THR A 359 -21.23 34.21 -6.66
N SER A 360 -20.72 34.12 -5.44
CA SER A 360 -20.00 32.95 -4.92
C SER A 360 -20.97 31.79 -4.72
N THR A 361 -20.96 30.81 -5.62
CA THR A 361 -21.52 29.48 -5.36
C THR A 361 -20.42 28.62 -4.73
N THR A 362 -20.67 28.23 -3.49
CA THR A 362 -19.83 27.35 -2.68
C THR A 362 -19.84 25.94 -3.30
N GLY A 363 -18.74 25.56 -3.98
CA GLY A 363 -18.54 24.23 -4.57
C GLY A 363 -17.16 23.71 -4.23
N ALA A 364 -17.10 22.43 -3.84
CA ALA A 364 -15.98 21.74 -3.20
C ALA A 364 -14.62 21.87 -3.91
N GLY A 365 -13.57 21.98 -3.10
CA GLY A 365 -12.19 22.24 -3.53
C GLY A 365 -11.55 21.11 -4.34
N SER A 366 -11.11 21.45 -5.55
CA SER A 366 -10.12 20.69 -6.30
C SER A 366 -8.71 21.14 -5.92
N SER A 367 -7.96 20.26 -5.27
CA SER A 367 -6.54 20.44 -4.95
C SER A 367 -5.70 20.15 -6.21
N ILE A 368 -5.35 21.19 -6.95
CA ILE A 368 -4.30 21.13 -7.98
C ILE A 368 -2.95 21.03 -7.26
N ARG A 369 -2.33 19.84 -7.27
CA ARG A 369 -0.92 19.67 -6.88
C ARG A 369 -0.03 19.86 -8.11
N PRO A 370 1.09 20.60 -8.02
CA PRO A 370 2.07 20.67 -9.10
C PRO A 370 2.79 19.32 -9.26
N GLN A 371 2.76 18.76 -10.46
CA GLN A 371 3.62 17.64 -10.85
C GLN A 371 5.04 18.17 -11.09
N VAL A 372 5.99 17.77 -10.24
CA VAL A 372 7.41 17.99 -10.48
C VAL A 372 7.91 16.83 -11.34
N ALA A 373 8.28 17.12 -12.59
CA ALA A 373 8.99 16.18 -13.44
C ALA A 373 10.39 15.94 -12.85
N VAL A 374 10.64 14.75 -12.31
CA VAL A 374 11.96 14.34 -11.85
C VAL A 374 12.71 13.77 -13.04
N ASN A 375 13.67 14.54 -13.55
CA ASN A 375 14.57 14.14 -14.62
C ASN A 375 15.59 13.13 -14.05
N ALA A 376 15.33 11.83 -14.20
CA ALA A 376 16.28 10.78 -13.85
C ALA A 376 17.34 10.65 -14.97
N SER A 377 18.43 11.39 -14.84
CA SER A 377 19.61 11.22 -15.70
C SER A 377 20.72 10.50 -14.94
N ASN A 378 21.13 9.35 -15.49
CA ASN A 378 22.42 8.67 -15.40
C ASN A 378 23.17 8.73 -14.05
N THR A 379 23.02 7.69 -13.23
CA THR A 379 23.96 7.39 -12.15
C THR A 379 24.85 6.22 -12.60
N GLU A 380 26.15 6.47 -12.73
CA GLU A 380 27.14 5.42 -12.96
C GLU A 380 27.23 4.51 -11.72
N GLU A 381 26.98 3.21 -11.92
CA GLU A 381 27.07 2.19 -10.87
C GLU A 381 28.55 1.85 -10.59
N ALA A 382 29.05 2.25 -9.41
CA ALA A 382 30.28 1.68 -8.88
C ALA A 382 29.98 0.31 -8.23
N PRO A 383 30.81 -0.73 -8.45
CA PRO A 383 30.58 -2.07 -7.89
C PRO A 383 30.77 -2.04 -6.36
N TYR A 384 29.66 -2.01 -5.64
CA TYR A 384 29.63 -2.04 -4.18
C TYR A 384 29.50 -3.49 -3.69
N ASN A 385 30.56 -4.04 -3.09
CA ASN A 385 30.55 -5.38 -2.50
C ASN A 385 29.98 -5.34 -1.09
N PHE A 386 28.66 -5.49 -0.96
CA PHE A 386 27.99 -5.55 0.34
C PHE A 386 28.07 -6.95 0.94
N LYS A 387 29.02 -7.17 1.85
CA LYS A 387 28.98 -8.31 2.77
C LYS A 387 27.81 -8.02 3.73
N GLY A 388 26.72 -8.79 3.60
CA GLY A 388 25.39 -8.49 4.16
C GLY A 388 25.37 -7.86 5.55
N LEU A 389 24.34 -7.05 5.79
CA LEU A 389 24.04 -6.46 7.10
C LEU A 389 23.98 -7.56 8.15
N SER A 390 25.05 -7.70 8.94
CA SER A 390 25.01 -8.56 10.13
C SER A 390 23.81 -8.15 10.98
N GLY A 391 23.11 -9.09 11.63
CA GLY A 391 21.99 -8.76 12.52
C GLY A 391 22.37 -7.73 13.61
N ARG A 392 23.68 -7.60 13.91
CA ARG A 392 24.24 -6.53 14.75
C ARG A 392 24.04 -5.14 14.17
N LEU A 393 24.08 -4.95 12.85
CA LEU A 393 23.89 -3.65 12.21
C LEU A 393 22.41 -3.24 12.20
N TRP A 394 21.48 -4.19 12.10
CA TRP A 394 20.05 -3.95 12.33
C TRP A 394 19.78 -3.55 13.78
N LEU A 395 20.38 -4.25 14.74
CA LEU A 395 20.28 -3.91 16.16
C LEU A 395 20.93 -2.55 16.46
N VAL A 396 22.07 -2.25 15.84
CA VAL A 396 22.70 -0.93 15.91
C VAL A 396 21.83 0.14 15.25
N MET A 397 21.16 -0.13 14.13
CA MET A 397 20.24 0.83 13.49
C MET A 397 19.01 1.11 14.37
N LEU A 398 18.42 0.07 14.98
CA LEU A 398 17.35 0.22 15.97
C LEU A 398 17.82 1.01 17.18
N VAL A 399 19.01 0.71 17.70
CA VAL A 399 19.63 1.42 18.81
C VAL A 399 20.01 2.86 18.42
N LEU A 400 20.44 3.13 17.21
CA LEU A 400 20.82 4.47 16.74
C LEU A 400 19.58 5.34 16.47
N ALA A 401 18.55 4.79 15.83
CA ALA A 401 17.23 5.42 15.72
C ALA A 401 16.73 5.81 17.11
N PHE A 402 16.90 4.90 18.07
CA PHE A 402 16.51 5.09 19.45
C PHE A 402 17.35 6.15 20.20
N VAL A 403 18.67 6.12 20.08
CA VAL A 403 19.58 7.14 20.65
C VAL A 403 19.30 8.51 20.04
N GLY A 404 18.99 8.57 18.73
CA GLY A 404 18.58 9.79 18.05
C GLY A 404 17.35 10.44 18.71
N VAL A 405 16.30 9.65 18.98
CA VAL A 405 15.10 10.13 19.69
C VAL A 405 15.43 10.63 21.11
N LEU A 406 16.31 9.95 21.84
CA LEU A 406 16.73 10.38 23.18
C LEU A 406 17.52 11.70 23.16
N LEU A 407 18.41 11.89 22.18
CA LEU A 407 19.19 13.12 22.03
C LEU A 407 18.28 14.31 21.66
N ILE A 408 17.33 14.12 20.74
CA ILE A 408 16.33 15.13 20.39
C ILE A 408 15.52 15.53 21.63
N ARG A 409 15.09 14.56 22.45
CA ARG A 409 14.36 14.85 23.70
C ARG A 409 15.20 15.62 24.72
N ARG A 410 16.47 15.28 24.88
CA ARG A 410 17.39 16.00 25.78
C ARG A 410 17.60 17.44 25.30
N TYR A 411 17.69 17.63 23.99
CA TYR A 411 17.81 18.95 23.36
C TYR A 411 16.53 19.79 23.57
N MET A 412 15.35 19.23 23.32
CA MET A 412 14.05 19.88 23.57
C MET A 412 13.88 20.31 25.04
N ARG A 413 14.27 19.47 26.02
CA ARG A 413 14.22 19.86 27.44
C ARG A 413 15.16 21.03 27.78
N ARG A 414 16.33 21.11 27.16
CA ARG A 414 17.24 22.25 27.33
C ARG A 414 16.67 23.53 26.73
N LEU A 415 16.03 23.46 25.57
CA LEU A 415 15.38 24.63 24.97
C LEU A 415 14.22 25.14 25.85
N LEU A 416 13.39 24.24 26.39
CA LEU A 416 12.30 24.61 27.29
C LEU A 416 12.78 25.19 28.62
N SER A 417 13.96 24.82 29.12
CA SER A 417 14.50 25.40 30.36
C SER A 417 15.14 26.78 30.17
N ILE A 418 15.42 27.19 28.92
CA ILE A 418 16.05 28.48 28.61
C ILE A 418 14.99 29.57 28.37
N GLY A 419 13.78 29.21 27.96
CA GLY A 419 12.68 30.16 27.71
C GLY A 419 11.83 30.54 28.93
N GLY A 420 12.19 30.09 30.14
CA GLY A 420 11.44 30.31 31.37
C GLY A 420 12.10 31.25 32.38
N GLN A 421 13.08 32.07 31.95
CA GLN A 421 13.68 33.12 32.77
C GLN A 421 13.24 34.51 32.33
#